data_AF-A0AAN8WCU5-F1
#
_entry.id   AF-A0AAN8WCU5-F1
#
_cell.length_a   1.000
_cell.length_b   1.000
_cell.length_c   1.000
_cell.angle_alpha   90.00
_cell.angle_beta   90.00
_cell.angle_gamma   90.00
#
_symmetry.space_group_name_H-M   'P 1'
#
loop_
_entity.id
_entity.type
_entity.pdbx_description
1 polymer ?
#
loop_
_entity_poly.entity_id
_entity_poly.type
_entity_poly.pdbx_seq_one_letter_code
_entity_poly.pdbx_strand_id
1 'polypeptide(L)'
;MYKTGLMPGEVTYSAILDIYAKLGKVEEVWSLYVLQEMKSIGVKPNLVVYNTLLETMGKAGKPGLNRSLFDEMVELGLTPDAKL
;
A
#
# COMPACT_ATOMS: atom_id res chain seq x y z
N MET A 1 7.07 16.93 25.18
CA MET A 1 7.02 16.90 23.71
C MET A 1 8.11 15.94 23.23
N TYR A 2 7.77 14.72 22.81
CA TYR A 2 8.75 13.78 22.24
C TYR A 2 8.64 13.78 20.72
N LYS A 3 9.54 14.52 20.07
CA LYS A 3 9.97 14.27 18.70
C LYS A 3 11.21 13.40 18.78
N THR A 4 11.08 12.10 18.54
CA THR A 4 12.23 11.24 18.25
C THR A 4 11.87 10.37 17.06
N GLY A 5 12.64 10.51 15.98
CA GLY A 5 12.59 9.62 14.83
C GLY A 5 13.13 8.24 15.18
N LEU A 6 12.39 7.51 16.00
CA LEU A 6 12.62 6.09 16.25
C LEU A 6 12.17 5.35 14.99
N MET A 7 13.14 4.94 14.16
CA MET A 7 12.87 3.96 13.12
C MET A 7 12.31 2.70 13.79
N PRO A 8 11.14 2.20 13.36
CA PRO A 8 10.61 0.93 13.85
C PRO A 8 11.67 -0.17 13.68
N GLY A 9 11.93 -0.92 14.74
CA GLY A 9 12.83 -2.08 14.71
C GLY A 9 12.08 -3.37 14.35
N GLU A 10 12.79 -4.49 14.28
CA GLU A 10 12.24 -5.82 13.98
C GLU A 10 11.03 -6.18 14.86
N VAL A 11 11.10 -5.87 16.15
CA VAL A 11 10.01 -6.11 17.13
C VAL A 11 8.75 -5.30 16.77
N THR A 12 8.92 -4.07 16.28
CA THR A 12 7.80 -3.20 15.91
C THR A 12 7.11 -3.70 14.64
N TYR A 13 7.86 -4.09 13.62
CA TYR A 13 7.30 -4.64 12.39
C TYR A 13 6.62 -5.99 12.63
N SER A 14 7.22 -6.86 13.46
CA SER A 14 6.61 -8.13 13.85
C SER A 14 5.28 -7.94 14.58
N ALA A 15 5.20 -6.95 15.48
CA ALA A 15 3.95 -6.63 16.18
C ALA A 15 2.88 -6.09 15.22
N ILE A 16 3.26 -5.24 14.26
CA ILE A 16 2.36 -4.74 13.22
C ILE A 16 1.83 -5.92 12.39
N LEU A 17 2.70 -6.80 11.91
CA LEU A 17 2.30 -7.99 11.15
C LEU A 17 1.36 -8.90 11.94
N ASP A 18 1.64 -9.15 13.22
CA ASP A 18 0.77 -9.94 14.10
C ASP A 18 -0.63 -9.30 14.26
N ILE A 19 -0.71 -7.97 14.42
CA ILE A 19 -1.99 -7.25 14.48
C ILE A 19 -2.75 -7.40 13.16
N TYR A 20 -2.11 -7.17 12.01
CA TYR A 20 -2.77 -7.31 10.71
C TYR A 20 -3.16 -8.76 10.40
N ALA A 21 -2.37 -9.74 10.86
CA ALA A 21 -2.71 -11.16 10.80
C ALA A 21 -3.98 -11.48 11.59
N LYS A 22 -4.07 -11.00 12.83
CA LYS A 22 -5.27 -11.15 13.67
C LYS A 22 -6.50 -10.44 13.11
N LEU A 23 -6.30 -9.35 12.37
CA LEU A 23 -7.39 -8.63 11.70
C LEU A 23 -7.78 -9.23 10.34
N GLY A 24 -7.07 -10.25 9.84
CA GLY A 24 -7.30 -10.83 8.52
C GLY A 24 -6.91 -9.92 7.36
N LYS A 25 -6.06 -8.91 7.63
CA LYS A 25 -5.69 -7.84 6.69
C LYS A 25 -4.28 -8.02 6.12
N VAL A 26 -3.80 -9.25 6.12
CA VAL A 26 -2.46 -9.63 5.65
C VAL A 26 -2.30 -9.27 4.18
N GLU A 27 -3.32 -9.50 3.37
CA GLU A 27 -3.35 -9.15 1.95
C GLU A 27 -3.13 -7.64 1.73
N GLU A 28 -3.86 -6.77 2.46
CA GLU A 28 -3.71 -5.31 2.37
C GLU A 28 -2.25 -4.86 2.62
N VAL A 29 -1.61 -5.44 3.66
CA VAL A 29 -0.24 -5.09 4.04
C VAL A 29 0.76 -5.57 2.99
N TRP A 30 0.63 -6.80 2.52
CA TRP A 30 1.55 -7.34 1.52
C TRP A 30 1.44 -6.61 0.18
N SER A 31 0.23 -6.25 -0.25
CA SER A 31 0.07 -5.50 -1.50
C SER A 31 0.78 -4.13 -1.43
N LEU A 32 0.67 -3.42 -0.31
CA LEU A 32 1.39 -2.15 -0.10
C LEU A 32 2.90 -2.34 0.02
N TYR A 33 3.35 -3.40 0.69
CA TYR A 33 4.76 -3.72 0.80
C TYR A 33 5.38 -3.98 -0.59
N VAL A 34 4.72 -4.80 -1.41
CA VAL A 34 5.18 -5.09 -2.78
C VAL A 34 5.29 -3.81 -3.61
N LEU A 35 4.32 -2.88 -3.51
CA LEU A 35 4.40 -1.58 -4.18
C LEU A 35 5.65 -0.79 -3.75
N GLN A 36 5.89 -0.74 -2.44
CA GLN A 36 7.05 -0.02 -1.88
C GLN A 36 8.37 -0.64 -2.32
N GLU A 37 8.45 -1.98 -2.34
CA GLU A 37 9.63 -2.70 -2.78
C GLU A 37 9.92 -2.52 -4.27
N MET A 38 8.89 -2.57 -5.13
CA MET A 38 9.06 -2.27 -6.55
C MET A 38 9.70 -0.90 -6.75
N LYS A 39 9.22 0.12 -6.03
CA LYS A 39 9.77 1.48 -6.07
C LYS A 39 11.19 1.54 -5.51
N SER A 40 11.49 0.82 -4.42
CA SER A 40 12.81 0.85 -3.76
C SER A 40 13.92 0.29 -4.65
N ILE A 41 13.60 -0.71 -5.48
CA ILE A 41 14.53 -1.31 -6.45
C ILE A 41 14.49 -0.66 -7.84
N GLY A 42 13.74 0.43 -8.01
CA GLY A 42 13.64 1.18 -9.27
C GLY A 42 12.74 0.53 -10.33
N VAL A 43 11.96 -0.49 -9.98
CA VAL A 43 10.95 -1.09 -10.86
C VAL A 43 9.69 -0.22 -10.83
N LYS A 44 9.33 0.34 -11.99
CA LYS A 44 8.14 1.19 -12.11
C LYS A 44 6.86 0.33 -12.02
N PRO A 45 5.97 0.58 -11.04
CA PRO A 45 4.66 -0.06 -11.03
C PRO A 45 3.88 0.34 -12.28
N ASN A 46 3.11 -0.60 -12.82
CA ASN A 46 2.30 -0.37 -14.02
C ASN A 46 0.81 -0.27 -13.68
N LEU A 47 -0.03 -0.05 -14.70
CA LEU A 47 -1.48 0.07 -14.53
C LEU A 47 -2.12 -1.15 -13.83
N VAL A 48 -1.64 -2.37 -14.14
CA VAL A 48 -2.17 -3.59 -13.53
C VAL A 48 -1.93 -3.58 -12.02
N VAL A 49 -0.73 -3.19 -11.57
CA VAL A 49 -0.40 -3.10 -10.14
C VAL A 49 -1.31 -2.12 -9.42
N TYR A 50 -1.50 -0.91 -9.98
CA TYR A 50 -2.36 0.09 -9.36
C TYR A 50 -3.83 -0.33 -9.34
N ASN A 51 -4.37 -0.91 -10.41
CA ASN A 51 -5.74 -1.40 -10.45
C ASN A 51 -5.98 -2.49 -9.38
N THR A 52 -5.05 -3.44 -9.25
CA THR A 52 -5.14 -4.47 -8.20
C THR A 52 -5.14 -3.83 -6.82
N LEU A 53 -4.27 -2.84 -6.55
CA LEU A 53 -4.21 -2.16 -5.26
C LEU A 53 -5.49 -1.36 -4.96
N LEU A 54 -6.04 -0.67 -5.96
CA LEU A 54 -7.30 0.07 -5.82
C LEU A 54 -8.46 -0.87 -5.49
N GLU A 55 -8.54 -2.03 -6.15
CA GLU A 55 -9.53 -3.06 -5.84
C GLU A 55 -9.36 -3.61 -4.42
N THR A 56 -8.13 -3.99 -4.03
CA THR A 56 -7.81 -4.49 -2.69
C THR A 56 -8.18 -3.46 -1.61
N MET A 57 -7.80 -2.19 -1.78
CA MET A 57 -8.11 -1.12 -0.82
C MET A 57 -9.59 -0.74 -0.82
N GLY A 58 -10.27 -0.87 -1.96
CA GLY A 58 -11.72 -0.71 -2.08
C GLY A 58 -12.48 -1.75 -1.26
N LYS A 59 -12.15 -3.04 -1.45
CA LYS A 59 -12.72 -4.16 -0.67
C LYS A 59 -12.40 -4.07 0.82
N ALA A 60 -11.23 -3.56 1.16
CA ALA A 60 -10.80 -3.33 2.54
C ALA A 60 -11.53 -2.17 3.25
N GLY A 61 -12.34 -1.39 2.53
CA GLY A 61 -13.01 -0.21 3.08
C GLY A 61 -12.02 0.89 3.47
N LYS A 62 -10.95 1.08 2.69
CA LYS A 62 -9.87 2.05 2.93
C LYS A 62 -9.91 3.19 1.90
N PRO A 63 -10.94 4.06 1.91
CA PRO A 63 -11.13 5.08 0.87
C PRO A 63 -10.00 6.10 0.79
N GLY A 64 -9.36 6.44 1.93
CA GLY A 64 -8.22 7.34 1.95
C GLY A 64 -7.00 6.78 1.22
N LEU A 65 -6.63 5.54 1.50
CA LEU A 65 -5.52 4.85 0.81
C LEU A 65 -5.84 4.62 -0.67
N ASN A 66 -7.09 4.24 -0.97
CA ASN A 66 -7.54 4.07 -2.34
C ASN A 66 -7.37 5.38 -3.14
N ARG A 67 -7.80 6.53 -2.59
CA ARG A 67 -7.60 7.82 -3.24
C ARG A 67 -6.12 8.19 -3.41
N SER A 68 -5.28 8.00 -2.40
CA SER A 68 -3.84 8.30 -2.53
C SER A 68 -3.15 7.44 -3.60
N LEU A 69 -3.54 6.17 -3.74
CA LEU A 69 -3.02 5.30 -4.81
C LEU A 69 -3.50 5.74 -6.20
N PHE A 70 -4.74 6.21 -6.30
CA PHE A 70 -5.30 6.73 -7.55
C PHE A 70 -4.56 8.01 -7.98
N ASP A 71 -4.35 8.94 -7.05
CA ASP A 71 -3.64 10.18 -7.32
C ASP A 71 -2.20 9.90 -7.78
N GLU A 72 -1.49 8.99 -7.09
CA GLU A 72 -0.14 8.58 -7.49
C GLU A 72 -0.12 7.94 -8.89
N MET A 73 -1.09 7.08 -9.21
CA MET A 73 -1.22 6.47 -10.52
C MET A 73 -1.35 7.54 -11.62
N VAL A 74 -2.17 8.56 -11.39
CA VAL A 74 -2.36 9.68 -12.33
C VAL A 74 -1.09 10.54 -12.46
N GLU A 75 -0.39 10.81 -11.36
CA GLU A 75 0.90 11.54 -11.36
C GLU A 75 1.98 10.81 -12.17
N LEU A 76 1.94 9.47 -12.20
CA LEU A 76 2.82 8.64 -13.03
C LEU A 76 2.41 8.60 -14.51
N GLY A 77 1.35 9.32 -14.90
CA GLY A 77 0.83 9.37 -16.27
C GLY A 77 0.06 8.10 -16.67
N LEU A 78 -0.34 7.27 -15.70
CA LEU A 78 -1.16 6.09 -15.96
C LEU A 78 -2.63 6.50 -15.96
N THR A 79 -3.35 6.13 -17.01
CA THR A 79 -4.81 6.33 -17.09
C THR A 79 -5.54 5.19 -16.41
N PRO A 80 -6.42 5.48 -15.42
CA PRO A 80 -7.29 4.49 -14.81
C PRO A 80 -8.12 3.77 -15.87
N ASP A 81 -8.26 2.45 -15.73
CA ASP A 81 -9.24 1.71 -16.51
C ASP A 81 -10.66 2.02 -15.97
N ALA A 82 -11.66 2.02 -16.86
CA ALA A 82 -13.04 2.37 -16.51
C ALA A 82 -13.83 1.20 -15.89
N LYS A 83 -13.20 0.08 -15.53
CA LYS A 83 -13.83 -1.10 -14.93
C LYS A 83 -13.71 -1.14 -13.39
N LEU A 84 -13.14 -0.13 -12.76
CA LEU A 84 -13.12 0.04 -11.29
C LEU A 84 -14.52 0.38 -10.72
#